data_AF-A0A1C6F0G2-F1
#
_entry.id   AF-A0A1C6F0G2-F1
#
_cell.length_a   1.000
_cell.length_b   1.000
_cell.length_c   1.000
_cell.angle_alpha   90.00
_cell.angle_beta   90.00
_cell.angle_gamma   90.00
#
_symmetry.space_group_name_H-M   'P 1'
#
loop_
_entity.id
_entity.type
_entity.pdbx_description
1 polymer ?
#
loop_
_entity_poly.entity_id
_entity_poly.type
_entity_poly.pdbx_seq_one_letter_code
_entity_poly.pdbx_strand_id
1 'polypeptide(L)'
;MSKVSKRGFDENDKRWFSDKELIRLKKAKEEIEWLINREYKIEQVVNFVGDKYQFSKRQRDALKRSICCYKNKLIRSSKKLSIDNISKGPIYIDGFNLIITLEVALSGGTLIIGSDGNIRDLAGLRGTYKIIDKTDEALKLIGRFLKKHNCKEVKFYLDEPVSNSGNLKYKILDYAKYWDIDTKVELVNNADVVLEKLGRVVSGDAVIIDKCESYFNLARSIIEEYIKGANIIDLEGLS
;
A
#
# COMPACT_ATOMS: atom_id res chain seq x y z
N MET A 1 -22.24 15.34 -14.54
CA MET A 1 -21.05 15.55 -13.68
C MET A 1 -20.81 14.27 -12.90
N SER A 2 -19.69 13.57 -13.13
CA SER A 2 -19.34 12.38 -12.36
C SER A 2 -19.11 12.77 -10.89
N LYS A 3 -19.63 11.98 -9.95
CA LYS A 3 -19.46 12.20 -8.52
C LYS A 3 -17.98 12.04 -8.16
N VAL A 4 -17.31 13.13 -7.79
CA VAL A 4 -15.92 13.13 -7.31
C VAL A 4 -15.86 12.31 -6.02
N SER A 5 -15.34 11.09 -6.09
CA SER A 5 -15.17 10.24 -4.91
C SER A 5 -13.82 10.54 -4.26
N LYS A 6 -13.76 10.52 -2.92
CA LYS A 6 -12.53 10.71 -2.15
C LYS A 6 -12.24 9.46 -1.32
N ARG A 7 -11.61 8.45 -1.91
CA ARG A 7 -11.29 7.21 -1.16
C ARG A 7 -10.29 7.52 -0.06
N GLY A 8 -10.50 6.93 1.11
CA GLY A 8 -9.57 7.03 2.24
C GLY A 8 -9.52 8.39 2.90
N PHE A 9 -10.38 9.33 2.51
CA PHE A 9 -10.52 10.63 3.16
C PHE A 9 -11.45 10.53 4.38
N ASP A 10 -11.03 11.11 5.50
CA ASP A 10 -11.85 11.29 6.71
C ASP A 10 -11.63 12.71 7.22
N GLU A 11 -12.70 13.48 7.46
CA GLU A 11 -12.59 14.86 7.91
C GLU A 11 -11.90 14.98 9.28
N ASN A 12 -12.02 13.94 10.11
CA ASN A 12 -11.37 13.89 11.41
C ASN A 12 -9.87 13.67 11.31
N ASP A 13 -9.31 13.35 10.13
CA ASP A 13 -7.86 13.21 9.96
C ASP A 13 -7.11 14.49 10.30
N LYS A 14 -7.71 15.66 10.04
CA LYS A 14 -7.14 16.95 10.44
C LYS A 14 -6.93 17.03 11.96
N ARG A 15 -7.78 16.36 12.74
CA ARG A 15 -7.67 16.27 14.20
C ARG A 15 -6.72 15.15 14.61
N TRP A 16 -6.95 13.93 14.10
CA TRP A 16 -6.22 12.71 14.47
C TRP A 16 -4.75 12.70 14.04
N PHE A 17 -4.40 13.47 13.02
CA PHE A 17 -3.04 13.64 12.50
C PHE A 17 -2.60 15.11 12.53
N SER A 18 -3.14 15.91 13.47
CA SER A 18 -2.62 17.25 13.76
C SER A 18 -1.18 17.18 14.30
N ASP A 19 -0.40 18.26 14.20
CA ASP A 19 0.99 18.30 14.68
C ASP A 19 1.16 17.81 16.13
N LYS A 20 0.22 18.18 17.00
CA LYS A 20 0.18 17.70 18.39
C LYS A 20 -0.01 16.19 18.47
N GLU A 21 -0.92 15.63 17.68
CA GLU A 21 -1.16 14.18 17.67
C GLU A 21 -0.03 13.42 17.00
N LEU A 22 0.64 13.98 15.98
CA LEU A 22 1.83 13.37 15.37
C LEU A 22 2.95 13.15 16.38
N ILE A 23 3.19 14.12 17.28
CA ILE A 23 4.18 13.94 18.37
C ILE A 23 3.80 12.77 19.27
N ARG A 24 2.52 12.61 19.60
CA ARG A 24 2.02 11.51 20.45
C ARG A 24 2.11 10.17 19.73
N LEU A 25 1.76 10.13 18.44
CA LEU A 25 1.84 8.95 17.60
C LEU A 25 3.28 8.46 17.44
N LYS A 26 4.25 9.37 17.26
CA LYS A 26 5.68 9.03 17.20
C LYS A 26 6.16 8.37 18.49
N LYS A 27 5.81 8.92 19.65
CA LYS A 27 6.13 8.32 20.96
C LYS A 27 5.49 6.95 21.14
N ALA A 28 4.21 6.83 20.79
CA ALA A 28 3.52 5.54 20.87
C ALA A 28 4.13 4.50 19.91
N LYS A 29 4.53 4.90 18.70
CA LYS A 29 5.22 4.03 17.74
C LYS A 29 6.51 3.47 18.35
N GLU A 30 7.33 4.31 18.98
CA GLU A 30 8.55 3.89 19.66
C GLU A 30 8.27 2.86 20.77
N GLU A 31 7.28 3.12 21.64
CA GLU A 31 6.85 2.17 22.69
C GLU A 31 6.38 0.84 22.10
N ILE A 32 5.60 0.89 21.01
CA ILE A 32 5.10 -0.30 20.32
C ILE A 32 6.25 -1.10 19.70
N GLU A 33 7.16 -0.43 18.99
CA GLU A 33 8.32 -1.08 18.37
C GLU A 33 9.23 -1.74 19.41
N TRP A 34 9.43 -1.09 20.57
CA TRP A 34 10.17 -1.68 21.69
C TRP A 34 9.53 -2.97 22.21
N LEU A 35 8.19 -3.02 22.30
CA LEU A 35 7.44 -4.19 22.75
C LEU A 35 7.43 -5.30 21.69
N ILE A 36 7.12 -5.03 20.43
CA ILE A 36 7.04 -6.08 19.39
C ILE A 36 8.40 -6.70 19.08
N ASN A 37 9.50 -5.98 19.32
CA ASN A 37 10.86 -6.54 19.24
C ASN A 37 11.16 -7.57 20.34
N ARG A 38 10.32 -7.65 21.38
CA ARG A 38 10.33 -8.67 22.44
C ARG A 38 9.22 -9.70 22.24
N GLU A 39 8.80 -9.90 20.99
CA GLU A 39 7.87 -10.95 20.57
C GLU A 39 6.43 -10.80 21.08
N TYR A 40 6.08 -9.62 21.61
CA TYR A 40 4.69 -9.29 21.91
C TYR A 40 3.87 -9.16 20.62
N LYS A 41 2.62 -9.65 20.65
CA LYS A 41 1.72 -9.62 19.49
C LYS A 41 1.33 -8.18 19.13
N ILE A 42 1.54 -7.80 17.86
CA ILE A 42 1.28 -6.45 17.33
C ILE A 42 -0.10 -5.92 17.73
N GLU A 43 -1.16 -6.71 17.51
CA GLU A 43 -2.54 -6.29 17.78
C GLU A 43 -2.75 -5.92 19.27
N GLN A 44 -2.22 -6.74 20.17
CA GLN A 44 -2.36 -6.53 21.61
C GLN A 44 -1.58 -5.30 22.07
N VAL A 45 -0.35 -5.15 21.57
CA VAL A 45 0.52 -4.01 21.89
C VAL A 45 -0.07 -2.69 21.38
N VAL A 46 -0.53 -2.64 20.13
CA VAL A 46 -1.15 -1.44 19.58
C VAL A 46 -2.42 -1.06 20.35
N ASN A 47 -3.21 -2.05 20.79
CA ASN A 47 -4.39 -1.75 21.59
C ASN A 47 -4.01 -1.23 22.98
N PHE A 48 -3.08 -1.89 23.66
CA PHE A 48 -2.60 -1.47 24.99
C PHE A 48 -2.00 -0.05 24.99
N VAL A 49 -1.06 0.22 24.08
CA VAL A 49 -0.46 1.56 23.95
C VAL A 49 -1.52 2.55 23.45
N GLY A 50 -2.36 2.15 22.50
CA GLY A 50 -3.46 2.98 22.01
C GLY A 50 -4.42 3.42 23.11
N ASP A 51 -4.70 2.56 24.10
CA ASP A 51 -5.55 2.87 25.26
C ASP A 51 -4.90 3.90 26.17
N LYS A 52 -3.61 3.75 26.48
CA LYS A 52 -2.82 4.74 27.25
C LYS A 52 -2.90 6.13 26.64
N TYR A 53 -2.84 6.23 25.32
CA TYR A 53 -2.91 7.50 24.59
C TYR A 53 -4.35 7.89 24.19
N GLN A 54 -5.37 7.08 24.49
CA GLN A 54 -6.75 7.29 24.09
C GLN A 54 -6.93 7.51 22.57
N PHE A 55 -6.16 6.78 21.76
CA PHE A 55 -6.19 6.92 20.31
C PHE A 55 -7.45 6.32 19.69
N SER A 56 -7.92 6.99 18.63
CA SER A 56 -9.01 6.49 17.79
C SER A 56 -8.63 5.20 17.08
N LYS A 57 -9.63 4.46 16.58
CA LYS A 57 -9.38 3.29 15.73
C LYS A 57 -8.50 3.64 14.53
N ARG A 58 -8.72 4.81 13.93
CA ARG A 58 -7.96 5.25 12.74
C ARG A 58 -6.49 5.54 13.05
N GLN A 59 -6.20 6.13 14.20
CA GLN A 59 -4.83 6.30 14.69
C GLN A 59 -4.16 4.95 14.99
N ARG A 60 -4.88 3.99 15.58
CA ARG A 60 -4.38 2.63 15.81
C ARG A 60 -4.10 1.88 14.51
N ASP A 61 -4.99 2.00 13.53
CA ASP A 61 -4.78 1.43 12.20
C ASP A 61 -3.54 2.04 11.53
N ALA A 62 -3.32 3.36 11.68
CA ALA A 62 -2.09 4.01 11.24
C ALA A 62 -0.84 3.46 11.94
N LEU A 63 -0.88 3.28 13.26
CA LEU A 63 0.23 2.67 14.00
C LEU A 63 0.53 1.26 13.47
N LYS A 64 -0.48 0.41 13.27
CA LYS A 64 -0.31 -0.95 12.70
C LYS A 64 0.34 -0.93 11.31
N ARG A 65 -0.02 0.03 10.46
CA ARG A 65 0.58 0.19 9.12
C ARG A 65 1.99 0.79 9.15
N SER A 66 2.34 1.50 10.22
CA SER A 66 3.62 2.19 10.37
C SER A 66 4.74 1.33 10.95
N ILE A 67 4.44 0.25 11.68
CA ILE A 67 5.42 -0.51 12.48
C ILE A 67 5.87 -1.82 11.81
N CYS A 68 7.08 -2.23 12.13
CA CYS A 68 7.54 -3.61 11.99
C CYS A 68 8.64 -3.92 13.01
N CYS A 69 8.82 -5.17 13.39
CA CYS A 69 9.96 -5.55 14.21
C CYS A 69 11.27 -5.48 13.40
N TYR A 70 12.40 -5.37 14.09
CA TYR A 70 13.73 -5.28 13.49
C TYR A 70 14.02 -6.45 12.55
N LYS A 71 13.65 -7.68 12.97
CA LYS A 71 13.77 -8.89 12.15
C LYS A 71 13.03 -8.75 10.82
N ASN A 72 11.77 -8.30 10.85
CA ASN A 72 10.99 -8.11 9.62
C ASN A 72 11.55 -6.96 8.79
N LYS A 73 12.01 -5.86 9.40
CA LYS A 73 12.67 -4.76 8.67
C LYS A 73 13.88 -5.26 7.87
N LEU A 74 14.72 -6.10 8.46
CA LEU A 74 15.87 -6.70 7.77
C LEU A 74 15.45 -7.63 6.62
N ILE A 75 14.49 -8.53 6.86
CA ILE A 75 13.97 -9.45 5.84
C ILE A 75 13.38 -8.67 4.66
N ARG A 76 12.58 -7.64 4.93
CA ARG A 76 11.99 -6.80 3.88
C ARG A 76 13.06 -6.01 3.14
N SER A 77 14.11 -5.54 3.82
CA SER A 77 15.19 -4.82 3.16
C SER A 77 15.99 -5.72 2.22
N SER A 78 16.26 -6.98 2.58
CA SER A 78 17.02 -7.91 1.73
C SER A 78 16.24 -8.38 0.50
N LYS A 79 14.91 -8.42 0.59
CA LYS A 79 13.99 -8.80 -0.50
C LYS A 79 13.64 -7.66 -1.46
N LYS A 80 13.93 -6.40 -1.10
CA LYS A 80 13.53 -5.22 -1.86
C LYS A 80 14.40 -5.06 -3.11
N LEU A 81 13.76 -5.04 -4.28
CA LEU A 81 14.40 -4.79 -5.56
C LEU A 81 14.40 -3.30 -5.90
N SER A 82 15.49 -2.82 -6.52
CA SER A 82 15.49 -1.50 -7.17
C SER A 82 14.50 -1.48 -8.34
N ILE A 83 13.84 -0.33 -8.55
CA ILE A 83 12.98 -0.07 -9.69
C ILE A 83 13.72 -0.28 -11.03
N ASP A 84 15.04 -0.10 -11.07
CA ASP A 84 15.85 -0.35 -12.27
C ASP A 84 15.83 -1.83 -12.71
N ASN A 85 15.45 -2.74 -11.81
CA ASN A 85 15.30 -4.16 -12.11
C ASN A 85 13.94 -4.51 -12.74
N ILE A 86 13.03 -3.54 -12.94
CA ILE A 86 11.73 -3.76 -13.59
C ILE A 86 11.89 -4.36 -14.99
N SER A 87 12.86 -3.87 -15.77
CA SER A 87 13.13 -4.33 -17.14
C SER A 87 13.67 -5.76 -17.23
N LYS A 88 14.11 -6.35 -16.12
CA LYS A 88 14.82 -7.64 -16.09
C LYS A 88 13.92 -8.89 -16.06
N GLY A 89 12.59 -8.74 -16.12
CA GLY A 89 11.67 -9.88 -16.10
C GLY A 89 10.23 -9.50 -15.74
N PRO A 90 9.32 -10.48 -15.66
CA PRO A 90 7.91 -10.25 -15.35
C PRO A 90 7.71 -9.66 -13.95
N ILE A 91 6.65 -8.90 -13.78
CA ILE A 91 6.25 -8.31 -12.49
C ILE A 91 4.87 -8.81 -12.10
N TYR A 92 4.70 -9.19 -10.83
CA TYR A 92 3.44 -9.73 -10.31
C TYR A 92 2.83 -8.74 -9.32
N ILE A 93 1.65 -8.22 -9.65
CA ILE A 93 1.04 -7.10 -8.93
C ILE A 93 -0.16 -7.58 -8.12
N ASP A 94 -0.16 -7.24 -6.83
CA ASP A 94 -1.38 -7.19 -6.02
C ASP A 94 -2.23 -6.01 -6.49
N GLY A 95 -3.22 -6.29 -7.33
CA GLY A 95 -3.94 -5.24 -8.06
C GLY A 95 -4.76 -4.35 -7.14
N PHE A 96 -5.40 -4.91 -6.12
CA PHE A 96 -6.18 -4.11 -5.17
C PHE A 96 -5.27 -3.26 -4.29
N ASN A 97 -4.21 -3.83 -3.73
CA ASN A 97 -3.31 -3.08 -2.86
C ASN A 97 -2.69 -1.89 -3.59
N LEU A 98 -2.17 -2.09 -4.81
CA LEU A 98 -1.56 -1.01 -5.57
C LEU A 98 -2.58 0.05 -5.98
N ILE A 99 -3.70 -0.36 -6.58
CA ILE A 99 -4.69 0.58 -7.14
C ILE A 99 -5.36 1.37 -6.01
N ILE A 100 -5.72 0.74 -4.90
CA ILE A 100 -6.34 1.44 -3.75
C ILE A 100 -5.37 2.45 -3.15
N THR A 101 -4.10 2.10 -2.99
CA THR A 101 -3.08 3.02 -2.46
C THR A 101 -2.97 4.27 -3.35
N LEU A 102 -2.91 4.09 -4.67
CA LEU A 102 -2.86 5.22 -5.62
C LEU A 102 -4.17 6.02 -5.65
N GLU A 103 -5.32 5.36 -5.56
CA GLU A 103 -6.62 6.04 -5.46
C GLU A 103 -6.73 6.91 -4.22
N VAL A 104 -6.20 6.46 -3.08
CA VAL A 104 -6.15 7.23 -1.84
C VAL A 104 -5.19 8.42 -2.00
N ALA A 105 -4.02 8.21 -2.60
CA ALA A 105 -3.06 9.28 -2.91
C ALA A 105 -3.70 10.38 -3.77
N LEU A 106 -4.33 10.01 -4.88
CA LEU A 106 -5.02 10.90 -5.82
C LEU A 106 -6.25 11.58 -5.21
N SER A 107 -6.87 10.95 -4.21
CA SER A 107 -8.01 11.51 -3.47
C SER A 107 -7.60 12.51 -2.39
N GLY A 108 -6.29 12.67 -2.12
CA GLY A 108 -5.79 13.42 -0.96
C GLY A 108 -6.13 12.75 0.38
N GLY A 109 -6.40 11.44 0.37
CA GLY A 109 -6.61 10.65 1.57
C GLY A 109 -5.29 10.38 2.30
N THR A 110 -5.39 10.04 3.58
CA THR A 110 -4.21 9.84 4.43
C THR A 110 -3.50 8.53 4.11
N LEU A 111 -2.20 8.64 3.85
CA LEU A 111 -1.27 7.54 3.64
C LEU A 111 -0.24 7.49 4.78
N ILE A 112 0.23 6.31 5.13
CA ILE A 112 1.21 6.09 6.20
C ILE A 112 2.49 5.51 5.61
N ILE A 113 3.64 6.08 5.98
CA ILE A 113 4.94 5.45 5.74
C ILE A 113 5.22 4.44 6.86
N GLY A 114 5.51 3.20 6.45
CA GLY A 114 6.02 2.16 7.34
C GLY A 114 7.50 2.33 7.68
N SER A 115 7.93 1.76 8.80
CA SER A 115 9.34 1.65 9.20
C SER A 115 10.21 0.86 8.20
N ASP A 116 9.58 0.16 7.25
CA ASP A 116 10.20 -0.51 6.10
C ASP A 116 10.21 0.35 4.82
N GLY A 117 9.75 1.60 4.92
CA GLY A 117 9.69 2.56 3.83
C GLY A 117 8.54 2.34 2.84
N ASN A 118 7.63 1.38 3.06
CA ASN A 118 6.46 1.18 2.21
C ASN A 118 5.37 2.21 2.54
N ILE A 119 4.70 2.73 1.51
CA ILE A 119 3.52 3.61 1.69
C ILE A 119 2.27 2.74 1.70
N ARG A 120 1.41 2.94 2.69
CA ARG A 120 0.18 2.15 2.90
C ARG A 120 -1.01 3.06 3.16
N ASP A 121 -2.18 2.67 2.66
CA ASP A 121 -3.42 3.37 2.95
C ASP A 121 -4.11 2.88 4.24
N LEU A 122 -5.06 3.69 4.71
CA LEU A 122 -5.95 3.37 5.82
C LEU A 122 -7.37 2.96 5.36
N ALA A 123 -7.64 2.99 4.06
CA ALA A 123 -8.96 2.70 3.53
C ALA A 123 -9.25 1.19 3.59
N GLY A 124 -8.27 0.36 3.20
CA GLY A 124 -8.36 -1.09 3.12
C GLY A 124 -9.57 -1.59 2.31
N LEU A 125 -9.64 -2.90 2.12
CA LEU A 125 -10.85 -3.55 1.63
C LEU A 125 -11.66 -4.07 2.83
N ARG A 126 -12.88 -3.54 3.02
CA ARG A 126 -13.89 -4.14 3.92
C ARG A 126 -14.92 -4.91 3.10
N GLY A 127 -14.46 -5.91 2.35
CA GLY A 127 -15.27 -6.82 1.53
C GLY A 127 -15.92 -6.22 0.27
N THR A 128 -15.98 -4.89 0.15
CA THR A 128 -16.54 -4.23 -1.04
C THR A 128 -15.56 -3.25 -1.67
N TYR A 129 -15.29 -3.44 -2.96
CA TYR A 129 -14.56 -2.48 -3.78
C TYR A 129 -15.52 -1.80 -4.76
N LYS A 130 -15.35 -0.48 -4.93
CA LYS A 130 -16.10 0.32 -5.89
C LYS A 130 -15.12 1.06 -6.77
N ILE A 131 -15.30 0.99 -8.08
CA ILE A 131 -14.52 1.78 -9.05
C ILE A 131 -14.89 3.26 -8.90
N ILE A 132 -13.89 4.13 -8.91
CA ILE A 132 -14.04 5.58 -8.81
C ILE A 132 -13.35 6.28 -9.99
N ASP A 133 -13.51 7.59 -10.08
CA ASP A 133 -12.84 8.42 -11.09
C ASP A 133 -11.31 8.33 -10.99
N LYS A 134 -10.77 8.18 -9.78
CA LYS A 134 -9.31 8.04 -9.55
C LYS A 134 -8.76 6.69 -10.01
N THR A 135 -9.62 5.68 -10.22
CA THR A 135 -9.18 4.39 -10.76
C THR A 135 -8.55 4.57 -12.16
N ASP A 136 -9.16 5.43 -12.98
CA ASP A 136 -8.66 5.76 -14.32
C ASP A 136 -7.28 6.43 -14.26
N GLU A 137 -7.13 7.41 -13.38
CA GLU A 137 -5.87 8.11 -13.15
C GLU A 137 -4.78 7.18 -12.60
N ALA A 138 -5.12 6.32 -11.64
CA ALA A 138 -4.19 5.33 -11.09
C ALA A 138 -3.67 4.39 -12.18
N LEU A 139 -4.53 3.86 -13.06
CA LEU A 139 -4.12 2.99 -14.16
C LEU A 139 -3.24 3.71 -15.19
N LYS A 140 -3.53 4.99 -15.48
CA LYS A 140 -2.66 5.82 -16.33
C LYS A 140 -1.27 5.99 -15.73
N LEU A 141 -1.18 6.24 -14.42
CA LEU A 141 0.10 6.40 -13.73
C LEU A 141 0.89 5.09 -13.67
N ILE A 142 0.22 3.96 -13.38
CA ILE A 142 0.85 2.63 -13.41
C ILE A 142 1.44 2.35 -14.79
N GLY A 143 0.64 2.49 -15.85
CA GLY A 143 1.09 2.27 -17.23
C GLY A 143 2.26 3.17 -17.63
N ARG A 144 2.15 4.47 -17.32
CA ARG A 144 3.22 5.44 -17.58
C ARG A 144 4.52 5.04 -16.88
N PHE A 145 4.45 4.67 -15.60
CA PHE A 145 5.62 4.28 -14.81
C PHE A 145 6.25 2.99 -15.36
N LEU A 146 5.46 1.95 -15.58
CA LEU A 146 5.95 0.68 -16.10
C LEU A 146 6.59 0.84 -17.49
N LYS A 147 5.97 1.63 -18.36
CA LYS A 147 6.51 1.96 -19.69
C LYS A 147 7.84 2.72 -19.60
N LYS A 148 7.91 3.75 -18.75
CA LYS A 148 9.16 4.51 -18.49
C LYS A 148 10.31 3.59 -18.05
N HIS A 149 10.02 2.56 -17.27
CA HIS A 149 10.99 1.60 -16.76
C HIS A 149 11.17 0.36 -17.65
N ASN A 150 10.72 0.41 -18.91
CA ASN A 150 10.88 -0.67 -19.89
C ASN A 150 10.37 -2.03 -19.41
N CYS A 151 9.29 -2.04 -18.62
CA CYS A 151 8.62 -3.28 -18.23
C CYS A 151 8.14 -4.02 -19.50
N LYS A 152 8.38 -5.33 -19.55
CA LYS A 152 8.02 -6.16 -20.72
C LYS A 152 6.78 -7.01 -20.48
N GLU A 153 6.65 -7.54 -19.26
CA GLU A 153 5.52 -8.37 -18.86
C GLU A 153 5.06 -7.98 -17.46
N VAL A 154 3.74 -7.85 -17.29
CA VAL A 154 3.10 -7.59 -16.01
C VAL A 154 1.86 -8.45 -15.84
N LYS A 155 1.70 -9.03 -14.66
CA LYS A 155 0.56 -9.85 -14.30
C LYS A 155 -0.09 -9.35 -13.02
N PHE A 156 -1.34 -8.90 -13.13
CA PHE A 156 -2.15 -8.51 -11.99
C PHE A 156 -2.89 -9.72 -11.43
N TYR A 157 -2.84 -9.87 -10.12
CA TYR A 157 -3.69 -10.78 -9.37
C TYR A 157 -4.75 -9.97 -8.62
N LEU A 158 -6.00 -10.38 -8.76
CA LEU A 158 -7.14 -9.81 -8.06
C LEU A 158 -7.90 -10.92 -7.36
N ASP A 159 -8.32 -10.67 -6.12
CA ASP A 159 -9.23 -11.57 -5.41
C ASP A 159 -10.59 -11.61 -6.10
N GLU A 160 -10.94 -12.78 -6.62
CA GLU A 160 -12.24 -13.04 -7.26
C GLU A 160 -13.43 -12.71 -6.34
N PRO A 161 -13.42 -13.07 -5.03
CA PRO A 161 -14.53 -12.78 -4.12
C PRO A 161 -14.75 -11.29 -3.84
N VAL A 162 -13.78 -10.43 -4.15
CA VAL A 162 -13.92 -8.98 -3.92
C VAL A 162 -14.86 -8.40 -4.97
N SER A 163 -15.86 -7.63 -4.53
CA SER A 163 -16.83 -7.03 -5.45
C SER A 163 -16.15 -6.16 -6.51
N ASN A 164 -16.69 -6.14 -7.73
CA ASN A 164 -16.11 -5.44 -8.89
C ASN A 164 -14.71 -5.93 -9.34
N SER A 165 -14.19 -7.06 -8.86
CA SER A 165 -12.93 -7.66 -9.34
C SER A 165 -12.95 -7.87 -10.87
N GLY A 166 -14.03 -8.43 -11.42
CA GLY A 166 -14.22 -8.59 -12.87
C GLY A 166 -14.24 -7.26 -13.64
N ASN A 167 -14.97 -6.25 -13.15
CA ASN A 167 -15.01 -4.92 -13.76
C ASN A 167 -13.63 -4.24 -13.73
N LEU A 168 -12.89 -4.40 -12.62
CA LEU A 168 -11.54 -3.87 -12.50
C LEU A 168 -10.59 -4.58 -13.47
N LYS A 169 -10.71 -5.91 -13.64
CA LYS A 169 -9.96 -6.67 -14.63
C LYS A 169 -10.16 -6.12 -16.05
N TYR A 170 -11.41 -5.94 -16.49
CA TYR A 170 -11.68 -5.37 -17.81
C TYR A 170 -11.09 -3.97 -17.96
N LYS A 171 -11.19 -3.16 -16.90
CA LYS A 171 -10.64 -1.80 -16.90
C LYS A 171 -9.11 -1.79 -16.99
N ILE A 172 -8.41 -2.65 -16.25
CA ILE A 172 -6.95 -2.81 -16.36
C ILE A 172 -6.56 -3.18 -17.80
N LEU A 173 -7.24 -4.18 -18.39
CA LEU A 173 -6.95 -4.64 -19.75
C LEU A 173 -7.23 -3.57 -20.80
N ASP A 174 -8.25 -2.74 -20.62
CA ASP A 174 -8.55 -1.64 -21.53
C ASP A 174 -7.44 -0.58 -21.52
N TYR A 175 -6.95 -0.20 -20.33
CA TYR A 175 -5.80 0.71 -20.20
C TYR A 175 -4.50 0.09 -20.70
N ALA A 176 -4.32 -1.22 -20.50
CA ALA A 176 -3.11 -1.94 -20.90
C ALA A 176 -2.84 -1.90 -22.41
N LYS A 177 -3.88 -1.72 -23.24
CA LYS A 177 -3.75 -1.52 -24.70
C LYS A 177 -2.81 -0.37 -25.07
N TYR A 178 -2.64 0.61 -24.17
CA TYR A 178 -1.82 1.80 -24.40
C TYR A 178 -0.43 1.71 -23.76
N TRP A 179 -0.14 0.65 -23.00
CA TRP A 179 1.11 0.55 -22.23
C TRP A 179 2.29 0.02 -23.06
N ASP A 180 2.02 -0.76 -24.11
CA ASP A 180 3.03 -1.51 -24.88
C ASP A 180 3.78 -2.54 -23.99
N ILE A 181 3.01 -3.30 -23.19
CA ILE A 181 3.49 -4.28 -22.20
C ILE A 181 2.60 -5.53 -22.30
N ASP A 182 3.18 -6.74 -22.30
CA ASP A 182 2.40 -7.98 -22.17
C ASP A 182 1.70 -7.99 -20.80
N THR A 183 0.40 -7.69 -20.78
CA THR A 183 -0.36 -7.47 -19.56
C THR A 183 -1.41 -8.56 -19.39
N LYS A 184 -1.33 -9.28 -18.27
CA LYS A 184 -2.30 -10.31 -17.88
C LYS A 184 -3.01 -9.91 -16.59
N VAL A 185 -4.28 -10.29 -16.47
CA VAL A 185 -5.05 -10.11 -15.23
C VAL A 185 -5.76 -11.41 -14.88
N GLU A 186 -5.40 -11.97 -13.73
CA GLU A 186 -5.93 -13.21 -13.22
C GLU A 186 -6.83 -12.94 -12.00
N LEU A 187 -8.05 -13.48 -12.05
CA LEU A 187 -8.92 -13.53 -10.88
C LEU A 187 -8.63 -14.86 -10.18
N VAL A 188 -8.29 -14.79 -8.90
CA VAL A 188 -7.96 -15.96 -8.08
C VAL A 188 -8.74 -15.91 -6.79
N ASN A 189 -9.04 -17.06 -6.20
CA ASN A 189 -9.80 -17.10 -4.94
C ASN A 189 -9.06 -16.39 -3.79
N ASN A 190 -7.73 -16.42 -3.80
CA ASN A 190 -6.87 -15.71 -2.85
C ASN A 190 -5.56 -15.29 -3.53
N ALA A 191 -5.40 -13.97 -3.75
CA ALA A 191 -4.22 -13.40 -4.39
C ALA A 191 -2.97 -13.50 -3.51
N ASP A 192 -3.11 -13.34 -2.19
CA ASP A 192 -2.01 -13.43 -1.23
C ASP A 192 -1.31 -14.79 -1.35
N VAL A 193 -2.04 -15.90 -1.37
CA VAL A 193 -1.48 -17.27 -1.45
C VAL A 193 -0.62 -17.47 -2.71
N VAL A 194 -0.93 -16.79 -3.80
CA VAL A 194 -0.16 -16.84 -5.04
C VAL A 194 1.08 -15.95 -4.91
N LEU A 195 0.90 -14.69 -4.50
CA LEU A 195 1.96 -13.69 -4.43
C LEU A 195 3.02 -14.00 -3.37
N GLU A 196 2.64 -14.62 -2.25
CA GLU A 196 3.55 -15.04 -1.18
C GLU A 196 4.65 -16.01 -1.64
N LYS A 197 4.49 -16.64 -2.81
CA LYS A 197 5.43 -17.65 -3.36
C LYS A 197 6.25 -17.13 -4.55
N LEU A 198 6.05 -15.88 -4.97
CA LEU A 198 6.69 -15.32 -6.16
C LEU A 198 7.80 -14.35 -5.78
N GLY A 199 8.78 -14.19 -6.67
CA GLY A 199 9.66 -13.03 -6.70
C GLY A 199 9.09 -11.90 -7.53
N ARG A 200 9.70 -10.71 -7.47
CA ARG A 200 9.34 -9.55 -8.30
C ARG A 200 7.88 -9.09 -8.09
N VAL A 201 7.40 -9.21 -6.84
CA VAL A 201 6.04 -8.85 -6.43
C VAL A 201 5.90 -7.33 -6.24
N VAL A 202 4.72 -6.79 -6.49
CA VAL A 202 4.33 -5.43 -6.10
C VAL A 202 3.17 -5.54 -5.13
N SER A 203 3.46 -5.28 -3.86
CA SER A 203 2.46 -5.08 -2.81
C SER A 203 3.08 -4.23 -1.70
N GLY A 204 2.24 -3.47 -1.00
CA GLY A 204 2.53 -2.81 0.27
C GLY A 204 2.10 -3.64 1.49
N ASP A 205 1.40 -4.77 1.30
CA ASP A 205 0.92 -5.59 2.42
C ASP A 205 2.09 -6.29 3.13
N ALA A 206 2.17 -6.09 4.45
CA ALA A 206 3.21 -6.66 5.27
C ALA A 206 3.25 -8.20 5.19
N VAL A 207 2.10 -8.86 5.11
CA VAL A 207 1.99 -10.32 5.10
C VAL A 207 2.57 -10.90 3.80
N ILE A 208 2.23 -10.31 2.66
CA ILE A 208 2.78 -10.70 1.35
C ILE A 208 4.28 -10.44 1.31
N ILE A 209 4.72 -9.23 1.68
CA ILE A 209 6.13 -8.83 1.61
C ILE A 209 7.00 -9.73 2.52
N ASP A 210 6.51 -10.08 3.71
CA ASP A 210 7.25 -10.93 4.65
C ASP A 210 7.56 -12.32 4.06
N LYS A 211 6.69 -12.84 3.17
CA LYS A 211 6.79 -14.21 2.64
C LYS A 211 7.33 -14.30 1.22
N CYS A 212 6.99 -13.38 0.32
CA CYS A 212 7.42 -13.38 -1.08
C CYS A 212 8.95 -13.48 -1.23
N GLU A 213 9.44 -13.92 -2.38
CA GLU A 213 10.89 -14.07 -2.60
C GLU A 213 11.58 -12.71 -2.76
N SER A 214 10.93 -11.76 -3.43
CA SER A 214 11.41 -10.39 -3.64
C SER A 214 10.27 -9.47 -4.09
N TYR A 215 10.39 -8.16 -3.84
CA TYR A 215 9.33 -7.20 -4.17
C TYR A 215 9.86 -5.82 -4.58
N PHE A 216 9.01 -5.05 -5.25
CA PHE A 216 9.21 -3.63 -5.56
C PHE A 216 8.26 -2.76 -4.76
N ASN A 217 8.74 -1.63 -4.27
CA ASN A 217 7.90 -0.60 -3.68
C ASN A 217 7.39 0.37 -4.78
N LEU A 218 6.57 -0.18 -5.67
CA LEU A 218 6.07 0.54 -6.85
C LEU A 218 5.13 1.70 -6.46
N ALA A 219 4.27 1.48 -5.46
CA ALA A 219 3.30 2.48 -5.04
C ALA A 219 4.00 3.76 -4.57
N ARG A 220 5.03 3.63 -3.72
CA ARG A 220 5.85 4.77 -3.29
C ARG A 220 6.51 5.49 -4.45
N SER A 221 7.12 4.73 -5.37
CA SER A 221 7.83 5.29 -6.52
C SER A 221 6.90 6.10 -7.43
N ILE A 222 5.68 5.60 -7.67
CA ILE A 222 4.65 6.31 -8.43
C ILE A 222 4.17 7.58 -7.70
N ILE A 223 3.93 7.48 -6.39
CA ILE A 223 3.44 8.60 -5.57
C ILE A 223 4.46 9.73 -5.53
N GLU A 224 5.72 9.42 -5.22
CA GLU A 224 6.81 10.40 -5.14
C GLU A 224 7.07 11.08 -6.49
N GLU A 225 6.95 10.33 -7.61
CA GLU A 225 7.20 10.90 -8.93
C GLU A 225 6.03 11.73 -9.46
N TYR A 226 4.78 11.27 -9.29
CA TYR A 226 3.63 11.83 -10.02
C TYR A 226 2.58 12.50 -9.14
N ILE A 227 2.55 12.26 -7.83
CA ILE A 227 1.49 12.73 -6.92
C ILE A 227 2.10 13.64 -5.84
N LYS A 228 2.65 14.78 -6.26
CA LYS A 228 3.39 15.72 -5.38
C LYS A 228 2.59 16.26 -4.19
N GLY A 229 1.26 16.20 -4.23
CA GLY A 229 0.36 16.64 -3.16
C GLY A 229 -0.21 15.52 -2.29
N ALA A 230 0.34 14.30 -2.36
CA ALA A 230 -0.15 13.19 -1.55
C ALA A 230 -0.02 13.49 -0.04
N ASN A 231 -1.09 13.23 0.72
CA ASN A 231 -1.08 13.41 2.17
C ASN A 231 -0.43 12.20 2.85
N ILE A 232 0.87 12.29 3.09
CA ILE A 232 1.68 11.22 3.64
C ILE A 232 2.10 11.56 5.06
N ILE A 233 1.76 10.69 6.01
CA ILE A 233 2.16 10.79 7.41
C ILE A 233 3.39 9.92 7.63
N ASP A 234 4.46 10.56 8.06
CA ASP A 234 5.68 9.91 8.52
C ASP A 234 5.78 9.93 10.05
N LEU A 235 5.79 8.72 10.62
CA LEU A 235 5.92 8.50 12.05
C LEU A 235 7.33 8.04 12.44
N GLU A 236 8.33 8.08 11.55
CA GLU A 236 9.72 7.95 11.98
C GLU A 236 10.10 9.09 12.94
N GLY A 237 10.96 8.74 13.91
CA GLY A 237 11.29 9.57 15.07
C GLY A 237 11.81 10.95 14.70
N LEU A 238 11.71 11.88 15.64
CA LEU A 238 12.52 13.10 15.61
C LEU A 238 13.96 12.65 15.90
N SER A 239 14.86 12.90 14.96
CA SER A 239 16.30 12.85 15.30
C SER A 239 16.63 13.96 16.27
#